data_AF-A0A372QTK8-F1
#
_entry.id   AF-A0A372QTK8-F1
#
_cell.length_a   1.000
_cell.length_b   1.000
_cell.length_c   1.000
_cell.angle_alpha   90.00
_cell.angle_beta   90.00
_cell.angle_gamma   90.00
#
_symmetry.space_group_name_H-M   'P 1'
#
loop_
_entity.id
_entity.type
_entity.pdbx_description
1 polymer ?
#
loop_
_entity_poly.entity_id
_entity_poly.type
_entity_poly.pdbx_seq_one_letter_code
_entity_poly.pdbx_strand_id
1 'polypeptide(L)'
;MEPEGADFRPNEPYTRRLRRILEEYPDGSQVLREILQNSDDAKSTEQIFILDHNTYSSNKLFKSELQRFQGPALLAINSEIFEERDFDSLLKLSDSEKQDQFDKIGVMGVGFNSIYHITDSPSFITGDKYVILDPHEWYYKGGKNSTLLQIIWPKDILVNLLLS
;
A
#
# COMPACT_ATOMS: atom_id res chain seq x y z
N MET A 1 -29.45 1.27 -37.10
CA MET A 1 -27.98 1.42 -37.02
C MET A 1 -27.73 2.36 -35.87
N GLU A 2 -27.15 1.88 -34.78
CA GLU A 2 -26.64 2.81 -33.77
C GLU A 2 -25.44 3.57 -34.35
N PRO A 3 -25.29 4.86 -34.02
CA PRO A 3 -24.15 5.64 -34.46
C PRO A 3 -22.86 5.03 -33.88
N GLU A 4 -21.83 4.89 -34.71
CA GLU A 4 -20.49 4.56 -34.21
C GLU A 4 -20.02 5.68 -33.27
N GLY A 5 -19.70 5.29 -32.04
CA GLY A 5 -19.14 6.16 -31.03
C GLY A 5 -18.40 5.33 -29.99
N ALA A 6 -17.30 5.85 -29.46
CA ALA A 6 -16.63 5.23 -28.33
C ALA A 6 -17.47 5.46 -27.05
N ASP A 7 -17.63 4.42 -26.24
CA ASP A 7 -18.24 4.55 -24.91
C ASP A 7 -17.45 5.58 -24.08
N PHE A 8 -18.16 6.58 -23.55
CA PHE A 8 -17.58 7.51 -22.59
C PHE A 8 -17.74 6.96 -21.18
N ARG A 9 -16.63 6.59 -20.53
CA ARG A 9 -16.60 6.18 -19.12
C ARG A 9 -15.83 7.21 -18.31
N PRO A 10 -16.50 8.05 -17.51
CA PRO A 10 -15.81 8.94 -16.57
C PRO A 10 -14.98 8.11 -15.60
N ASN A 11 -13.68 8.38 -15.48
CA ASN A 11 -12.81 7.75 -14.48
C ASN A 11 -12.77 8.63 -13.22
N GLU A 12 -12.97 8.04 -12.03
CA GLU A 12 -12.85 8.71 -10.74
C GLU A 12 -11.45 8.41 -10.16
N PRO A 13 -10.65 9.43 -9.78
CA PRO A 13 -9.32 9.19 -9.21
C PRO A 13 -9.38 8.33 -7.95
N TYR A 14 -8.47 7.36 -7.84
CA TYR A 14 -8.39 6.45 -6.68
C TYR A 14 -8.31 7.20 -5.33
N THR A 15 -7.61 8.33 -5.31
CA THR A 15 -7.51 9.22 -4.13
C THR A 15 -8.86 9.72 -3.60
N ARG A 16 -9.87 9.88 -4.45
CA ARG A 16 -11.21 10.28 -4.00
C ARG A 16 -11.93 9.15 -3.27
N ARG A 17 -11.72 7.91 -3.69
CA ARG A 17 -12.23 6.73 -2.96
C ARG A 17 -11.52 6.59 -1.62
N LEU A 18 -10.19 6.70 -1.61
CA LEU A 18 -9.42 6.70 -0.37
C LEU A 18 -9.97 7.73 0.60
N ARG A 19 -10.21 8.97 0.15
CA ARG A 19 -10.84 10.00 0.98
C ARG A 19 -12.17 9.55 1.60
N ARG A 20 -13.09 8.95 0.82
CA ARG A 20 -14.38 8.46 1.37
C ARG A 20 -14.16 7.37 2.43
N ILE A 21 -13.25 6.43 2.18
CA ILE A 21 -12.91 5.39 3.15
C ILE A 21 -12.34 6.04 4.42
N LEU A 22 -11.40 6.97 4.31
CA LEU A 22 -10.84 7.65 5.48
C LEU A 22 -11.89 8.48 6.25
N GLU A 23 -12.91 9.02 5.57
CA GLU A 23 -14.05 9.71 6.20
C GLU A 23 -14.98 8.73 6.96
N GLU A 24 -15.11 7.48 6.50
CA GLU A 24 -15.88 6.41 7.18
C GLU A 24 -15.15 5.80 8.39
N TYR A 25 -13.81 5.93 8.45
CA TYR A 25 -12.96 5.37 9.50
C TYR A 25 -12.14 6.45 10.25
N PRO A 26 -12.79 7.47 10.83
CA PRO A 26 -12.15 8.73 11.23
C PRO A 26 -11.07 8.59 12.31
N ASP A 27 -11.12 7.56 13.14
CA ASP A 27 -10.31 7.49 14.36
C ASP A 27 -8.86 7.04 14.12
N GLY A 28 -8.50 6.51 12.94
CA GLY A 28 -7.14 6.06 12.58
C GLY A 28 -6.52 4.96 13.48
N SER A 29 -7.09 4.71 14.65
CA SER A 29 -6.66 3.78 15.69
C SER A 29 -6.87 2.33 15.28
N GLN A 30 -7.65 2.10 14.23
CA GLN A 30 -7.87 0.77 13.66
C GLN A 30 -6.70 0.32 12.79
N VAL A 31 -5.82 1.21 12.33
CA VAL A 31 -4.73 0.85 11.41
C VAL A 31 -3.85 -0.27 11.95
N LEU A 32 -3.44 -0.20 13.22
CA LEU A 32 -2.62 -1.25 13.83
C LEU A 32 -3.39 -2.57 13.95
N ARG A 33 -4.71 -2.53 14.17
CA ARG A 33 -5.56 -3.72 14.26
C ARG A 33 -5.73 -4.37 12.90
N GLU A 34 -5.90 -3.57 11.85
CA GLU A 34 -6.00 -4.05 10.48
C GLU A 34 -4.68 -4.69 10.02
N ILE A 35 -3.54 -4.08 10.34
CA ILE A 35 -2.23 -4.70 10.06
C ILE A 35 -2.07 -6.01 10.84
N LEU A 36 -2.45 -6.04 12.12
CA LEU A 36 -2.40 -7.25 12.93
C LEU A 36 -3.31 -8.36 12.37
N GLN A 37 -4.52 -8.01 11.92
CA GLN A 37 -5.45 -8.94 11.30
C GLN A 37 -4.89 -9.50 9.98
N ASN A 38 -4.25 -8.65 9.15
CA ASN A 38 -3.57 -9.12 7.94
C ASN A 38 -2.48 -10.15 8.24
N SER A 39 -1.74 -9.95 9.33
CA SER A 39 -0.72 -10.90 9.77
C SER A 39 -1.32 -12.20 10.30
N ASP A 40 -2.44 -12.15 11.02
CA ASP A 40 -3.18 -13.34 11.46
C ASP A 40 -3.77 -14.12 10.27
N ASP A 41 -4.37 -13.43 9.31
CA ASP A 41 -4.92 -14.02 8.08
C ASP A 41 -3.83 -14.68 7.21
N ALA A 42 -2.62 -14.09 7.21
CA ALA A 42 -1.42 -14.67 6.59
C ALA A 42 -0.84 -15.85 7.39
N LYS A 43 -1.36 -16.13 8.59
CA LYS A 43 -0.87 -17.13 9.56
C LYS A 43 0.53 -16.84 10.08
N SER A 44 0.88 -15.56 10.17
CA SER A 44 2.12 -15.13 10.76
C SER A 44 2.22 -15.51 12.22
N THR A 45 3.42 -15.90 12.65
CA THR A 45 3.69 -16.26 14.04
C THR A 45 4.01 -15.05 14.91
N GLU A 46 4.32 -13.91 14.29
CA GLU A 46 4.69 -12.67 14.99
C GLU A 46 4.28 -11.42 14.21
N GLN A 47 3.93 -10.38 14.95
CA GLN A 47 3.75 -9.03 14.42
C GLN A 47 4.51 -8.06 15.33
N ILE A 48 5.46 -7.34 14.74
CA ILE A 48 6.26 -6.31 15.40
C ILE A 48 5.87 -4.96 14.84
N PHE A 49 5.67 -3.97 15.72
CA PHE A 49 5.50 -2.57 15.34
C PHE A 49 6.65 -1.75 15.89
N ILE A 50 7.28 -0.95 15.04
CA ILE A 50 8.38 -0.06 15.40
C ILE A 50 8.02 1.35 14.95
N LEU A 51 7.94 2.29 15.89
CA LEU A 51 7.91 3.71 15.57
C LEU A 51 9.36 4.19 15.40
N ASP A 52 9.79 4.27 14.15
CA ASP A 52 11.11 4.73 13.77
C ASP A 52 11.12 6.26 13.66
N HIS A 53 11.86 6.93 14.55
CA HIS A 53 12.02 8.38 14.55
C HIS A 53 13.23 8.86 13.73
N ASN A 54 13.95 7.95 13.07
CA ASN A 54 15.16 8.30 12.33
C ASN A 54 14.84 9.10 11.06
N THR A 55 15.87 9.74 10.53
CA THR A 55 15.87 10.33 9.18
C THR A 55 17.07 9.79 8.43
N TYR A 56 16.83 9.29 7.22
CA TYR A 56 17.79 8.60 6.40
C TYR A 56 18.34 9.52 5.31
N SER A 57 19.52 9.17 4.80
CA SER A 57 20.19 9.95 3.76
C SER A 57 19.50 9.77 2.41
N SER A 58 19.23 10.87 1.72
CA SER A 58 18.69 10.89 0.35
C SER A 58 19.76 10.78 -0.76
N ASN A 59 21.02 10.48 -0.41
CA ASN A 59 22.14 10.51 -1.35
C ASN A 59 22.11 9.38 -2.40
N LYS A 60 21.42 8.27 -2.13
CA LYS A 60 21.37 7.08 -2.99
C LYS A 60 19.94 6.54 -3.09
N LEU A 61 19.07 7.32 -3.71
CA LEU A 61 17.69 6.91 -3.98
C LEU A 61 17.54 6.43 -5.41
N PHE A 62 16.60 5.51 -5.66
CA PHE A 62 16.22 5.08 -7.01
C PHE A 62 15.67 6.25 -7.85
N LYS A 63 15.03 7.21 -7.18
CA LYS A 63 14.50 8.46 -7.71
C LYS A 63 14.70 9.55 -6.67
N SER A 64 15.15 10.73 -7.08
CA SER A 64 15.41 11.84 -6.14
C SER A 64 14.13 12.29 -5.42
N GLU A 65 12.98 12.12 -6.05
CA GLU A 65 11.69 12.51 -5.51
C GLU A 65 11.25 11.66 -4.31
N LEU A 66 11.82 10.46 -4.13
CA LEU A 66 11.60 9.62 -2.95
C LEU A 66 12.27 10.20 -1.68
N GLN A 67 12.97 11.32 -1.77
CA GLN A 67 13.62 11.94 -0.59
C GLN A 67 12.62 12.32 0.52
N ARG A 68 11.38 12.64 0.15
CA ARG A 68 10.33 12.97 1.14
C ARG A 68 9.94 11.78 2.02
N PHE A 69 10.30 10.58 1.57
CA PHE A 69 10.04 9.29 2.19
C PHE A 69 11.27 8.77 2.97
N GLN A 70 12.16 9.67 3.40
CA GLN A 70 13.34 9.34 4.21
C GLN A 70 13.25 9.84 5.66
N GLY A 71 12.07 10.29 6.09
CA GLY A 71 11.82 10.73 7.47
C GLY A 71 11.36 9.59 8.38
N PRO A 72 10.79 9.94 9.55
CA PRO A 72 10.19 8.99 10.48
C PRO A 72 9.15 8.07 9.83
N ALA A 73 9.03 6.85 10.36
CA ALA A 73 8.14 5.83 9.84
C ALA A 73 7.54 4.97 10.94
N LEU A 74 6.36 4.43 10.70
CA LEU A 74 5.85 3.25 11.37
C LEU A 74 6.25 2.02 10.54
N LEU A 75 7.11 1.18 11.09
CA LEU A 75 7.46 -0.11 10.50
C LEU A 75 6.55 -1.17 11.12
N ALA A 76 5.93 -2.01 10.28
CA ALA A 76 5.20 -3.18 10.72
C ALA A 76 5.82 -4.43 10.07
N ILE A 77 6.29 -5.35 10.90
CA ILE A 77 7.07 -6.52 10.48
C ILE A 77 6.33 -7.80 10.87
N ASN A 78 6.19 -8.73 9.94
CA ASN A 78 5.62 -10.05 10.22
C ASN A 78 6.43 -11.18 9.56
N SER A 79 6.26 -12.41 10.04
CA SER A 79 7.05 -13.59 9.64
C SER A 79 6.66 -14.22 8.29
N GLU A 80 5.76 -13.60 7.53
CA GLU A 80 5.26 -14.15 6.27
C GLU A 80 5.82 -13.39 5.07
N ILE A 81 5.58 -13.93 3.87
CA ILE A 81 5.97 -13.34 2.59
C ILE A 81 4.72 -13.31 1.72
N PHE A 82 4.51 -12.20 1.00
CA PHE A 82 3.43 -12.13 0.01
C PHE A 82 3.60 -13.17 -1.10
N GLU A 83 2.51 -13.88 -1.36
CA GLU A 83 2.33 -14.73 -2.53
C GLU A 83 1.84 -13.90 -3.72
N GLU A 84 1.88 -14.46 -4.93
CA GLU A 84 1.40 -13.76 -6.15
C GLU A 84 -0.04 -13.25 -6.01
N ARG A 85 -0.91 -14.02 -5.33
CA ARG A 85 -2.30 -13.63 -5.06
C ARG A 85 -2.44 -12.39 -4.17
N ASP A 86 -1.48 -12.14 -3.29
CA ASP A 86 -1.50 -10.99 -2.38
C ASP A 86 -1.11 -9.72 -3.15
N PHE A 87 -0.13 -9.83 -4.06
CA PHE A 87 0.19 -8.76 -5.01
C PHE A 87 -0.96 -8.47 -5.95
N ASP A 88 -1.65 -9.49 -6.47
CA ASP A 88 -2.82 -9.31 -7.32
C ASP A 88 -3.94 -8.59 -6.57
N SER A 89 -4.14 -8.92 -5.29
CA SER A 89 -5.13 -8.24 -4.44
C SER A 89 -4.76 -6.78 -4.20
N LEU A 90 -3.49 -6.49 -3.90
CA LEU A 90 -2.98 -5.12 -3.76
C LEU A 90 -3.11 -4.30 -5.05
N LEU A 91 -2.77 -4.89 -6.19
CA LEU A 91 -2.89 -4.23 -7.50
C LEU A 91 -4.35 -3.93 -7.84
N LYS A 92 -5.25 -4.88 -7.58
CA LYS A 92 -6.69 -4.68 -7.78
C LYS A 92 -7.23 -3.57 -6.87
N LEU A 93 -6.73 -3.44 -5.64
CA LEU A 93 -7.10 -2.32 -4.75
C LEU A 93 -6.67 -0.96 -5.33
N SER A 94 -5.53 -0.90 -6.04
CA SER A 94 -5.03 0.31 -6.71
C SER A 94 -5.66 0.59 -8.08
N ASP A 95 -6.30 -0.41 -8.71
CA ASP A 95 -6.84 -0.33 -10.07
C ASP A 95 -8.25 0.29 -10.05
N SER A 96 -8.32 1.56 -10.46
CA SER A 96 -9.54 2.35 -10.48
C SER A 96 -10.55 1.88 -11.51
N GLU A 97 -10.26 0.94 -12.41
CA GLU A 97 -11.18 0.50 -13.47
C GLU A 97 -12.12 -0.65 -13.06
N LYS A 98 -11.79 -1.40 -12.01
CA LYS A 98 -12.60 -2.53 -11.52
C LYS A 98 -13.57 -2.13 -10.40
N GLN A 99 -14.15 -0.95 -10.54
CA GLN A 99 -14.97 -0.23 -9.54
C GLN A 99 -16.13 -1.06 -8.98
N ASP A 100 -16.88 -1.76 -9.85
CA ASP A 100 -18.15 -2.42 -9.48
C ASP A 100 -18.01 -3.81 -8.82
N GLN A 101 -16.81 -4.40 -8.81
CA GLN A 101 -16.63 -5.75 -8.26
C GLN A 101 -16.31 -5.76 -6.75
N PHE A 102 -15.90 -4.62 -6.19
CA PHE A 102 -15.51 -4.55 -4.78
C PHE A 102 -16.68 -4.47 -3.82
N ASP A 103 -17.83 -3.92 -4.23
CA ASP A 103 -19.04 -3.82 -3.39
C ASP A 103 -19.65 -5.20 -3.06
N LYS A 104 -19.28 -6.26 -3.79
CA LYS A 104 -19.78 -7.62 -3.59
C LYS A 104 -18.80 -8.56 -2.88
N ILE A 105 -17.54 -8.17 -2.74
CA ILE A 105 -16.51 -9.00 -2.10
C ILE A 105 -16.29 -8.43 -0.71
N GLY A 106 -17.16 -8.84 0.22
CA GLY A 106 -16.99 -8.52 1.62
C GLY A 106 -15.61 -8.92 2.15
N VAL A 107 -15.08 -8.06 3.02
CA VAL A 107 -14.16 -8.38 4.13
C VAL A 107 -12.65 -8.41 3.85
N MET A 108 -12.14 -8.63 2.64
CA MET A 108 -10.68 -8.56 2.37
C MET A 108 -10.30 -7.32 1.55
N GLY A 109 -9.93 -6.22 2.20
CA GLY A 109 -9.21 -5.11 1.55
C GLY A 109 -9.63 -3.68 1.87
N VAL A 110 -10.74 -3.45 2.59
CA VAL A 110 -11.09 -2.09 3.07
C VAL A 110 -10.17 -1.67 4.22
N GLY A 111 -9.88 -2.60 5.13
CA GLY A 111 -9.00 -2.38 6.28
C GLY A 111 -7.59 -1.94 5.92
N PHE A 112 -7.04 -2.46 4.82
CA PHE A 112 -5.74 -2.03 4.31
C PHE A 112 -5.70 -0.54 3.95
N ASN A 113 -6.78 0.02 3.38
CA ASN A 113 -6.81 1.44 3.01
C ASN A 113 -6.76 2.37 4.24
N SER A 114 -6.98 1.86 5.46
CA SER A 114 -6.79 2.65 6.67
C SER A 114 -5.36 3.15 6.83
N ILE A 115 -4.34 2.47 6.25
CA ILE A 115 -2.93 2.90 6.34
C ILE A 115 -2.71 4.32 5.78
N TYR A 116 -3.61 4.79 4.91
CA TYR A 116 -3.57 6.15 4.36
C TYR A 116 -3.96 7.24 5.38
N HIS A 117 -4.38 6.88 6.60
CA HIS A 117 -4.40 7.82 7.73
C HIS A 117 -3.00 8.19 8.23
N ILE A 118 -1.99 7.36 7.95
CA ILE A 118 -0.64 7.47 8.48
C ILE A 118 0.34 7.94 7.41
N THR A 119 0.13 7.55 6.16
CA THR A 119 1.08 7.81 5.07
C THR A 119 0.38 8.03 3.73
N ASP A 120 0.90 8.91 2.90
CA ASP A 120 0.42 9.08 1.52
C ASP A 120 0.91 7.97 0.58
N SER A 121 2.00 7.27 0.94
CA SER A 121 2.68 6.30 0.08
C SER A 121 3.27 5.14 0.89
N PRO A 122 2.44 4.14 1.22
CA PRO A 122 2.90 2.95 1.93
C PRO A 122 3.81 2.11 1.03
N SER A 123 4.81 1.47 1.63
CA SER A 123 5.71 0.56 0.93
C SER A 123 5.92 -0.76 1.66
N PHE A 124 6.27 -1.79 0.92
CA PHE A 124 6.39 -3.17 1.36
C PHE A 124 7.73 -3.73 0.88
N ILE A 125 8.48 -4.34 1.78
CA ILE A 125 9.56 -5.26 1.43
C ILE A 125 9.05 -6.66 1.78
N THR A 126 9.13 -7.59 0.84
CA THR A 126 8.65 -8.96 1.04
C THR A 126 9.40 -9.90 0.11
N GLY A 127 10.10 -10.89 0.68
CA GLY A 127 10.99 -11.76 -0.09
C GLY A 127 12.06 -10.95 -0.82
N ASP A 128 12.11 -11.04 -2.15
CA ASP A 128 13.02 -10.29 -3.01
C ASP A 128 12.36 -9.05 -3.65
N LYS A 129 11.17 -8.65 -3.20
CA LYS A 129 10.39 -7.56 -3.80
C LYS A 129 10.32 -6.33 -2.89
N TYR A 130 10.36 -5.17 -3.54
CA TYR A 130 9.98 -3.89 -2.97
C TYR A 130 8.79 -3.33 -3.75
N VAL A 131 7.71 -3.04 -3.03
CA VAL A 131 6.50 -2.44 -3.58
C VAL A 131 6.27 -1.08 -2.93
N ILE A 132 5.98 -0.06 -3.72
CA ILE A 132 5.53 1.25 -3.26
C ILE A 132 4.20 1.58 -3.91
N LEU A 133 3.22 1.99 -3.11
CA LEU A 133 1.93 2.49 -3.61
C LEU A 133 1.97 4.01 -3.68
N ASP A 134 1.52 4.57 -4.79
CA ASP A 134 1.52 6.00 -5.06
C ASP A 134 0.15 6.40 -5.63
N PRO A 135 -0.90 6.44 -4.77
CA PRO A 135 -2.26 6.69 -5.22
C PRO A 135 -2.44 8.08 -5.83
N HIS A 136 -1.60 9.04 -5.45
CA HIS A 136 -1.58 10.39 -5.99
C HIS A 136 -0.87 10.50 -7.35
N GLU A 137 -0.21 9.43 -7.77
CA GLU A 137 0.63 9.36 -8.97
C GLU A 137 1.71 10.46 -9.03
N TRP A 138 2.28 10.82 -7.89
CA TRP A 138 3.32 11.86 -7.85
C TRP A 138 4.61 11.42 -8.56
N TYR A 139 4.92 10.13 -8.52
CA TYR A 139 6.19 9.55 -8.96
C TYR A 139 6.03 8.30 -9.82
N TYR A 140 4.95 7.55 -9.64
CA TYR A 140 4.61 6.33 -10.39
C TYR A 140 3.13 6.35 -10.77
N LYS A 141 2.75 5.63 -11.84
CA LYS A 141 1.33 5.47 -12.21
C LYS A 141 0.65 4.47 -11.27
N GLY A 142 0.19 4.95 -10.12
CA GLY A 142 -0.47 4.17 -9.05
C GLY A 142 0.50 3.45 -8.10
N GLY A 143 1.67 3.03 -8.58
CA GLY A 143 2.69 2.40 -7.74
C GLY A 143 3.80 1.71 -8.54
N LYS A 144 4.72 1.04 -7.85
CA LYS A 144 5.82 0.30 -8.47
C LYS A 144 6.17 -0.96 -7.66
N ASN A 145 6.22 -2.10 -8.34
CA ASN A 145 6.82 -3.34 -7.84
C ASN A 145 8.19 -3.55 -8.50
N SER A 146 9.23 -3.76 -7.71
CA SER A 146 10.62 -3.92 -8.17
C SER A 146 11.30 -5.07 -7.43
N THR A 147 12.17 -5.81 -8.12
CA THR A 147 13.04 -6.81 -7.48
C THR A 147 14.24 -6.11 -6.83
N LEU A 148 14.47 -6.37 -5.54
CA LEU A 148 15.65 -5.93 -4.80
C LEU A 148 16.82 -6.84 -5.14
N LEU A 149 17.68 -6.41 -6.07
CA LEU A 149 18.80 -7.24 -6.54
C LEU A 149 19.98 -7.36 -5.56
N GLN A 150 19.95 -6.73 -4.37
CA GLN A 150 21.16 -6.72 -3.52
C GLN A 150 20.97 -6.24 -2.08
N ILE A 151 19.84 -6.56 -1.43
CA ILE A 151 19.70 -6.28 0.00
C ILE A 151 19.37 -7.57 0.74
N ILE A 152 20.30 -8.01 1.60
CA ILE A 152 20.10 -9.11 2.54
C ILE A 152 19.28 -8.53 3.70
N TRP A 153 17.95 -8.51 3.54
CA TRP A 153 17.04 -8.42 4.68
C TRP A 153 16.62 -9.85 5.09
N PRO A 154 16.23 -10.07 6.35
CA PRO A 154 15.43 -11.23 6.73
C PRO A 154 14.26 -11.38 5.74
N LYS A 155 13.83 -12.62 5.48
CA LYS A 155 12.77 -12.92 4.51
C LYS A 155 11.36 -12.60 5.06
N ASP A 156 11.23 -11.47 5.73
CA ASP A 156 10.03 -11.05 6.45
C ASP A 156 9.33 -9.94 5.65
N ILE A 157 8.03 -9.74 5.87
CA ILE A 157 7.33 -8.55 5.36
C ILE A 157 7.72 -7.36 6.25
N LEU A 158 8.31 -6.32 5.67
CA LEU A 158 8.44 -5.01 6.28
C LEU A 158 7.50 -4.04 5.57
N VAL A 159 6.41 -3.68 6.23
CA VAL A 159 5.58 -2.54 5.83
C VAL A 159 6.24 -1.28 6.36
N ASN A 160 6.69 -0.42 5.46
CA ASN A 160 7.20 0.89 5.80
C ASN A 160 6.10 1.93 5.51
N LEU A 161 5.50 2.44 6.59
CA LEU A 161 4.49 3.49 6.58
C LEU A 161 5.16 4.79 7.01
N LEU A 162 5.58 5.59 6.04
CA LEU A 162 6.29 6.83 6.34
C LEU A 162 5.32 7.89 6.86
N LEU A 163 5.64 8.44 8.02
CA LEU A 163 4.90 9.55 8.63
C LEU A 163 5.33 10.83 7.90
N SER A 164 4.62 11.18 6.82
CA SER A 164 4.86 12.42 6.07
C SER A 164 4.00 13.56 6.58
#